data_AF-A0A957TSS2-F1
#
_entry.id   AF-A0A957TSS2-F1
#
_cell.length_a   1.000
_cell.length_b   1.000
_cell.length_c   1.000
_cell.angle_alpha   90.00
_cell.angle_beta   90.00
_cell.angle_gamma   90.00
#
_symmetry.space_group_name_H-M   'P 1'
#
loop_
_entity.id
_entity.type
_entity.pdbx_description
1 polymer ?
#
loop_
_entity_poly.entity_id
_entity_poly.type
_entity_poly.pdbx_seq_one_letter_code
_entity_poly.pdbx_strand_id
1 'polypeptide(L)'
;AYRETVTRAAEAESTYDREIGGRRHFARVKLLITPNDTNAGVAFTARVNAELLAEAEVAAIQRMVHRTLQSGYLVGFPVTDVKVALVDVERHAGETTIEDFEAATALAMRDLLRRGHSVLLEPVMRVETYVPEEYLGSVVNDFGGRHGLVQQMNVSGDGTRTITAMTPLTAMIGYATELRSMTSGRGTFTMELDHYAQANEAIHQRFLGDNWQSRFYRDAA
;
A
#
# COMPACT_ATOMS: atom_id res chain seq x y z
N ALA A 1 4.14 -6.69 7.03
CA ALA A 1 4.90 -5.42 7.12
C ALA A 1 4.03 -4.31 6.57
N TYR A 2 4.08 -3.09 7.13
CA TYR A 2 3.24 -1.97 6.66
C TYR A 2 3.46 -1.66 5.17
N ARG A 3 2.46 -1.00 4.57
CA ARG A 3 2.46 -0.53 3.18
C ARG A 3 1.97 0.91 3.13
N GLU A 4 2.08 1.52 1.96
CA GLU A 4 1.43 2.78 1.62
C GLU A 4 0.46 2.56 0.44
N THR A 5 -0.53 3.42 0.28
CA THR A 5 -1.36 3.52 -0.94
C THR A 5 -1.84 4.95 -1.13
N VAL A 6 -2.56 5.24 -2.22
CA VAL A 6 -3.24 6.52 -2.44
C VAL A 6 -4.75 6.36 -2.24
N THR A 7 -5.43 7.39 -1.75
CA THR A 7 -6.89 7.35 -1.51
C THR A 7 -7.72 8.03 -2.59
N ARG A 8 -7.09 8.81 -3.47
CA ARG A 8 -7.77 9.49 -4.57
C ARG A 8 -6.95 9.49 -5.85
N ALA A 9 -7.64 9.67 -6.96
CA ALA A 9 -7.00 9.87 -8.26
C ALA A 9 -6.20 11.18 -8.25
N ALA A 10 -5.03 11.18 -8.89
CA ALA A 10 -4.23 12.37 -9.10
C ALA A 10 -3.46 12.29 -10.40
N GLU A 11 -3.30 13.44 -11.05
CA GLU A 11 -2.40 13.61 -12.19
C GLU A 11 -1.20 14.47 -11.77
N ALA A 12 -0.04 14.10 -12.29
CA ALA A 12 1.15 14.92 -12.18
C ALA A 12 1.96 14.84 -13.46
N GLU A 13 2.64 15.94 -13.73
CA GLU A 13 3.48 16.13 -14.89
C GLU A 13 4.83 16.62 -14.42
N SER A 14 5.90 16.13 -15.03
CA SER A 14 7.24 16.58 -14.69
C SER A 14 8.12 16.60 -15.92
N THR A 15 8.88 17.68 -16.03
CA THR A 15 9.88 17.90 -17.07
C THR A 15 11.26 17.79 -16.47
N TYR A 16 12.09 16.92 -17.03
CA TYR A 16 13.53 16.88 -16.78
C TYR A 16 14.22 17.63 -17.91
N ASP A 17 14.57 18.91 -17.70
CA ASP A 17 15.32 19.73 -18.65
C ASP A 17 16.59 20.24 -17.97
N ARG A 18 17.76 19.71 -18.37
CA ARG A 18 19.05 20.06 -17.79
C ARG A 18 20.15 20.04 -18.84
N GLU A 19 21.18 20.84 -18.65
CA GLU A 19 22.42 20.76 -19.41
C GLU A 19 23.52 20.14 -18.53
N ILE A 20 24.07 19.01 -18.95
CA ILE A 20 25.11 18.27 -18.22
C ILE A 20 26.24 17.96 -19.20
N GLY A 21 27.46 18.45 -18.92
CA GLY A 21 28.62 18.21 -19.77
C GLY A 21 28.47 18.71 -21.21
N GLY A 22 27.72 19.80 -21.42
CA GLY A 22 27.46 20.39 -22.74
C GLY A 22 26.42 19.63 -23.58
N ARG A 23 25.78 18.60 -23.03
CA ARG A 23 24.64 17.92 -23.63
C ARG A 23 23.35 18.34 -22.93
N ARG A 24 22.32 18.66 -23.71
CA ARG A 24 20.97 18.87 -23.20
C ARG A 24 20.27 17.52 -22.97
N HIS A 25 19.64 17.41 -21.82
CA HIS A 25 18.82 16.30 -21.37
C HIS A 25 17.38 16.81 -21.28
N PHE A 26 16.45 16.12 -21.92
CA PHE A 26 15.05 16.55 -21.98
C PHE A 26 14.10 15.37 -21.94
N ALA A 27 13.12 15.35 -21.04
CA ALA A 27 11.94 14.52 -21.14
C ALA A 27 10.78 15.13 -20.34
N ARG A 28 9.56 15.05 -20.86
CA ARG A 28 8.34 15.36 -20.11
C ARG A 28 7.51 14.10 -20.00
N VAL A 29 7.07 13.78 -18.78
CA VAL A 29 6.21 12.63 -18.52
C VAL A 29 5.01 13.09 -17.71
N LYS A 30 3.81 12.77 -18.20
CA LYS A 30 2.56 12.95 -17.46
C LYS A 30 1.98 11.60 -17.10
N LEU A 31 1.71 11.43 -15.80
CA LEU A 31 1.16 10.21 -15.24
C LEU A 31 -0.16 10.50 -14.52
N LEU A 32 -1.02 9.48 -14.49
CA LEU A 32 -2.23 9.42 -13.66
C LEU A 32 -2.06 8.26 -12.68
N ILE A 33 -2.27 8.51 -11.39
CA ILE A 33 -2.40 7.46 -10.37
C ILE A 33 -3.86 7.37 -9.90
N THR A 34 -4.37 6.16 -9.72
CA THR A 34 -5.66 5.92 -9.06
C THR A 34 -5.53 4.80 -8.05
N PRO A 35 -6.36 4.79 -6.98
CA PRO A 35 -6.48 3.62 -6.11
C PRO A 35 -6.87 2.37 -6.93
N ASN A 36 -6.39 1.22 -6.51
CA ASN A 36 -6.79 -0.10 -7.02
C ASN A 36 -7.66 -0.82 -5.98
N ASP A 37 -8.24 -1.94 -6.37
CA ASP A 37 -8.94 -2.81 -5.44
C ASP A 37 -7.95 -3.38 -4.41
N THR A 38 -8.44 -3.66 -3.20
CA THR A 38 -7.62 -4.25 -2.14
C THR A 38 -6.98 -5.55 -2.61
N ASN A 39 -5.68 -5.72 -2.33
CA ASN A 39 -4.85 -6.85 -2.77
C ASN A 39 -4.64 -6.98 -4.29
N ALA A 40 -5.11 -6.04 -5.11
CA ALA A 40 -4.88 -6.08 -6.55
C ALA A 40 -3.45 -5.63 -6.94
N GLY A 41 -2.67 -5.11 -5.99
CA GLY A 41 -1.28 -4.76 -6.19
C GLY A 41 -1.09 -3.55 -7.11
N VAL A 42 0.09 -3.47 -7.71
CA VAL A 42 0.48 -2.38 -8.62
C VAL A 42 0.20 -2.80 -10.05
N ALA A 43 -0.53 -1.95 -10.78
CA ALA A 43 -0.73 -2.11 -12.22
C ALA A 43 -0.21 -0.87 -12.98
N PHE A 44 0.41 -1.11 -14.13
CA PHE A 44 0.85 -0.04 -15.05
C PHE A 44 0.18 -0.21 -16.42
N THR A 45 -0.19 0.91 -17.05
CA THR A 45 -0.70 0.93 -18.42
C THR A 45 -0.17 2.13 -19.19
N ALA A 46 0.22 1.93 -20.45
CA ALA A 46 0.56 3.02 -21.35
C ALA A 46 -0.70 3.43 -22.15
N ARG A 47 -1.16 4.67 -21.96
CA ARG A 47 -2.30 5.28 -22.67
C ARG A 47 -1.85 6.38 -23.64
N VAL A 48 -0.66 6.22 -24.21
CA VAL A 48 -0.10 7.11 -25.23
C VAL A 48 -0.14 6.40 -26.58
N ASN A 49 -0.14 7.18 -27.67
CA ASN A 49 -0.02 6.60 -29.01
C ASN A 49 1.31 5.84 -29.13
N ALA A 50 1.26 4.60 -29.58
CA ALA A 50 2.42 3.71 -29.73
C ALA A 50 3.50 4.28 -30.68
N GLU A 51 3.15 5.22 -31.55
CA GLU A 51 4.11 5.87 -32.45
C GLU A 51 4.98 6.95 -31.76
N LEU A 52 4.58 7.42 -30.57
CA LEU A 52 5.31 8.48 -29.85
C LEU A 52 6.57 7.98 -29.15
N LEU A 53 6.57 6.71 -28.72
CA LEU A 53 7.63 6.09 -27.95
C LEU A 53 8.00 4.71 -28.49
N ALA A 54 9.28 4.39 -28.47
CA ALA A 54 9.76 3.04 -28.64
C ALA A 54 9.39 2.16 -27.43
N GLU A 55 9.28 0.86 -27.65
CA GLU A 55 8.95 -0.12 -26.59
C GLU A 55 9.93 -0.04 -25.40
N ALA A 56 11.22 0.18 -25.67
CA ALA A 56 12.25 0.33 -24.66
C ALA A 56 12.05 1.56 -23.75
N GLU A 57 11.50 2.65 -24.29
CA GLU A 57 11.20 3.89 -23.54
C GLU A 57 10.00 3.68 -22.63
N VAL A 58 8.93 3.06 -23.14
CA VAL A 58 7.76 2.67 -22.33
C VAL A 58 8.16 1.73 -21.20
N ALA A 59 8.98 0.72 -21.51
CA ALA A 59 9.49 -0.22 -20.51
C ALA A 59 10.34 0.47 -19.43
N ALA A 60 11.10 1.52 -19.79
CA ALA A 60 11.89 2.28 -18.83
C ALA A 60 11.00 3.10 -17.88
N ILE A 61 9.99 3.79 -18.40
CA ILE A 61 8.98 4.48 -17.60
C ILE A 61 8.30 3.49 -16.65
N GLN A 62 7.85 2.34 -17.17
CA GLN A 62 7.23 1.30 -16.35
C GLN A 62 8.15 0.81 -15.24
N ARG A 63 9.41 0.47 -15.54
CA ARG A 63 10.39 0.02 -14.53
C ARG A 63 10.59 1.09 -13.47
N MET A 64 10.70 2.36 -13.87
CA MET A 64 10.88 3.44 -12.92
C MET A 64 9.64 3.64 -12.03
N VAL A 65 8.43 3.55 -12.57
CA VAL A 65 7.19 3.54 -11.77
C VAL A 65 7.27 2.46 -10.69
N HIS A 66 7.60 1.22 -11.05
CA HIS A 66 7.69 0.11 -10.09
C HIS A 66 8.80 0.32 -9.06
N ARG A 67 9.93 0.91 -9.47
CA ARG A 67 11.05 1.23 -8.59
C ARG A 67 10.68 2.31 -7.58
N THR A 68 10.02 3.38 -8.01
CA THR A 68 9.57 4.44 -7.10
C THR A 68 8.54 3.92 -6.10
N LEU A 69 7.63 3.03 -6.53
CA LEU A 69 6.65 2.41 -5.64
C LEU A 69 7.27 1.46 -4.59
N GLN A 70 8.57 1.13 -4.66
CA GLN A 70 9.25 0.41 -3.57
C GLN A 70 9.46 1.29 -2.32
N SER A 71 9.37 2.62 -2.44
CA SER A 71 9.52 3.54 -1.32
C SER A 71 8.47 4.65 -1.41
N GLY A 72 7.47 4.55 -0.53
CA GLY A 72 6.35 5.48 -0.45
C GLY A 72 6.72 6.90 -0.01
N TYR A 73 5.75 7.79 -0.10
CA TYR A 73 5.94 9.22 0.13
C TYR A 73 5.99 9.59 1.63
N LEU A 74 5.28 8.86 2.48
CA LEU A 74 5.10 9.22 3.87
C LEU A 74 6.30 8.83 4.73
N VAL A 75 6.59 7.53 4.80
CA VAL A 75 7.69 6.97 5.59
C VAL A 75 8.60 6.04 4.78
N GLY A 76 8.31 5.88 3.49
CA GLY A 76 9.11 5.05 2.60
C GLY A 76 8.70 3.57 2.61
N PHE A 77 7.52 3.21 3.12
CA PHE A 77 7.04 1.84 2.98
C PHE A 77 6.62 1.55 1.53
N PRO A 78 6.73 0.29 1.05
CA PRO A 78 6.33 -0.05 -0.30
C PRO A 78 4.86 0.29 -0.54
N VAL A 79 4.59 0.89 -1.69
CA VAL A 79 3.25 1.27 -2.14
C VAL A 79 2.57 0.07 -2.81
N THR A 80 1.30 -0.16 -2.49
CA THR A 80 0.48 -1.23 -3.10
C THR A 80 -0.90 -0.70 -3.47
N ASP A 81 -1.64 -1.52 -4.21
CA ASP A 81 -3.04 -1.30 -4.57
C ASP A 81 -3.24 0.05 -5.29
N VAL A 82 -2.44 0.26 -6.34
CA VAL A 82 -2.50 1.45 -7.19
C VAL A 82 -2.45 1.08 -8.67
N LYS A 83 -3.15 1.84 -9.50
CA LYS A 83 -3.01 1.81 -10.97
C LYS A 83 -2.30 3.07 -11.41
N VAL A 84 -1.25 2.94 -12.20
CA VAL A 84 -0.51 4.07 -12.79
C VAL A 84 -0.66 4.00 -14.31
N ALA A 85 -1.08 5.11 -14.92
CA ALA A 85 -1.17 5.24 -16.36
C ALA A 85 -0.20 6.31 -16.88
N LEU A 86 0.56 5.98 -17.92
CA LEU A 86 1.25 6.99 -18.74
C LEU A 86 0.24 7.62 -19.68
N VAL A 87 -0.02 8.92 -19.51
CA VAL A 87 -1.11 9.62 -20.23
C VAL A 87 -0.63 10.62 -21.27
N ASP A 88 0.56 11.19 -21.08
CA ASP A 88 1.19 12.07 -22.06
C ASP A 88 2.72 12.03 -21.89
N VAL A 89 3.43 12.33 -22.98
CA VAL A 89 4.89 12.31 -23.01
C VAL A 89 5.41 13.30 -24.06
N GLU A 90 6.53 13.96 -23.75
CA GLU A 90 7.26 14.79 -24.71
C GLU A 90 8.74 14.44 -24.71
N ARG A 91 9.33 14.45 -25.91
CA ARG A 91 10.75 14.20 -26.14
C ARG A 91 11.27 15.07 -27.26
N HIS A 92 12.57 15.32 -27.24
CA HIS A 92 13.29 15.95 -28.34
C HIS A 92 14.11 14.88 -29.05
N ALA A 93 13.77 14.62 -30.32
CA ALA A 93 14.44 13.61 -31.12
C ALA A 93 15.95 13.91 -31.22
N GLY A 94 16.78 12.92 -30.87
CA GLY A 94 18.24 13.04 -30.88
C GLY A 94 18.87 13.62 -29.59
N GLU A 95 18.06 14.20 -28.69
CA GLU A 95 18.54 14.75 -27.41
C GLU A 95 18.17 13.84 -26.23
N THR A 96 16.89 13.47 -26.13
CA THR A 96 16.30 12.66 -25.05
C THR A 96 16.89 11.26 -24.98
N THR A 97 17.25 10.81 -23.77
CA THR A 97 17.66 9.43 -23.49
C THR A 97 16.63 8.68 -22.63
N ILE A 98 16.84 7.36 -22.49
CA ILE A 98 16.05 6.52 -21.59
C ILE A 98 16.15 7.02 -20.13
N GLU A 99 17.34 7.44 -19.71
CA GLU A 99 17.59 7.96 -18.38
C GLU A 99 16.84 9.27 -18.11
N ASP A 100 16.61 10.10 -19.13
CA ASP A 100 15.82 11.33 -19.00
C ASP A 100 14.35 11.00 -18.69
N PHE A 101 13.78 10.00 -19.35
CA PHE A 101 12.43 9.50 -19.02
C PHE A 101 12.35 8.92 -17.62
N GLU A 102 13.36 8.15 -17.21
CA GLU A 102 13.44 7.61 -15.86
C GLU A 102 13.51 8.74 -14.82
N ALA A 103 14.30 9.79 -15.07
CA ALA A 103 14.39 10.95 -14.18
C ALA A 103 13.06 11.73 -14.11
N ALA A 104 12.42 12.03 -15.24
CA ALA A 104 11.13 12.70 -15.30
C ALA A 104 10.02 11.87 -14.61
N THR A 105 10.02 10.55 -14.81
CA THR A 105 9.07 9.62 -14.19
C THR A 105 9.20 9.62 -12.66
N ALA A 106 10.42 9.58 -12.13
CA ALA A 106 10.65 9.60 -10.69
C ALA A 106 10.14 10.90 -10.03
N LEU A 107 10.32 12.04 -10.71
CA LEU A 107 9.80 13.34 -10.27
C LEU A 107 8.27 13.37 -10.27
N ALA A 108 7.64 12.91 -11.36
CA ALA A 108 6.19 12.85 -11.49
C ALA A 108 5.57 11.93 -10.43
N MET A 109 6.15 10.75 -10.20
CA MET A 109 5.66 9.79 -9.20
C MET A 109 5.67 10.34 -7.77
N ARG A 110 6.71 11.09 -7.39
CA ARG A 110 6.77 11.73 -6.07
C ARG A 110 5.61 12.72 -5.87
N ASP A 111 5.29 13.50 -6.90
CA ASP A 111 4.17 14.44 -6.85
C ASP A 111 2.81 13.73 -6.90
N LEU A 112 2.70 12.64 -7.67
CA LEU A 112 1.51 11.79 -7.68
C LEU A 112 1.18 11.21 -6.31
N LEU A 113 2.16 10.63 -5.61
CA LEU A 113 1.93 10.05 -4.28
C LEU A 113 1.46 11.11 -3.28
N ARG A 114 2.06 12.30 -3.33
CA ARG A 114 1.60 13.45 -2.53
C ARG A 114 0.17 13.87 -2.89
N ARG A 115 -0.12 14.14 -4.16
CA ARG A 115 -1.43 14.63 -4.61
C ARG A 115 -2.54 13.60 -4.47
N GLY A 116 -2.21 12.32 -4.64
CA GLY A 116 -3.07 11.16 -4.45
C GLY A 116 -3.44 10.90 -2.99
N HIS A 117 -2.93 11.72 -2.05
CA HIS A 117 -3.22 11.63 -0.63
C HIS A 117 -2.81 10.26 -0.06
N SER A 118 -1.51 9.98 -0.10
CA SER A 118 -0.96 8.75 0.47
C SER A 118 -1.41 8.48 1.92
N VAL A 119 -1.63 7.20 2.24
CA VAL A 119 -1.97 6.76 3.60
C VAL A 119 -1.18 5.50 3.95
N LEU A 120 -1.01 5.25 5.25
CA LEU A 120 -0.41 4.00 5.73
C LEU A 120 -1.46 2.89 5.70
N LEU A 121 -1.02 1.71 5.29
CA LEU A 121 -1.78 0.49 5.37
C LEU A 121 -1.14 -0.48 6.36
N GLU A 122 -1.97 -1.12 7.18
CA GLU A 122 -1.57 -2.18 8.10
C GLU A 122 -2.07 -3.56 7.64
N PRO A 123 -1.30 -4.62 7.87
CA PRO A 123 -1.72 -5.98 7.53
C PRO A 123 -2.83 -6.45 8.48
N VAL A 124 -3.95 -6.86 7.89
CA VAL A 124 -5.07 -7.51 8.58
C VAL A 124 -4.94 -9.02 8.38
N MET A 125 -5.00 -9.75 9.48
CA MET A 125 -4.86 -11.19 9.54
C MET A 125 -6.23 -11.84 9.60
N ARG A 126 -6.43 -12.88 8.80
CA ARG A 126 -7.52 -13.84 9.00
C ARG A 126 -7.05 -14.85 10.03
N VAL A 127 -7.71 -14.86 11.18
CA VAL A 127 -7.37 -15.71 12.33
C VAL A 127 -8.46 -16.75 12.51
N GLU A 128 -8.08 -18.01 12.53
CA GLU A 128 -8.95 -19.11 12.92
C GLU A 128 -8.51 -19.60 14.30
N THR A 129 -9.40 -19.51 15.28
CA THR A 129 -9.14 -19.96 16.65
C THR A 129 -10.04 -21.14 16.99
N TYR A 130 -9.45 -22.21 17.51
CA TYR A 130 -10.10 -23.45 17.90
C TYR A 130 -10.07 -23.57 19.42
N VAL A 131 -11.25 -23.61 20.05
CA VAL A 131 -11.39 -23.64 21.51
C VAL A 131 -12.57 -24.47 21.97
N PRO A 132 -12.51 -25.11 23.15
CA PRO A 132 -13.69 -25.67 23.80
C PRO A 132 -14.80 -24.61 23.98
N GLU A 133 -16.06 -25.02 23.87
CA GLU A 133 -17.23 -24.12 23.94
C GLU A 133 -17.28 -23.25 25.20
N GLU A 134 -16.84 -23.78 26.34
CA GLU A 134 -16.77 -23.08 27.63
C GLU A 134 -15.91 -21.80 27.61
N TYR A 135 -14.97 -21.67 26.65
CA TYR A 135 -14.11 -20.49 26.51
C TYR A 135 -14.51 -19.55 25.37
N LEU A 136 -15.57 -19.88 24.62
CA LEU A 136 -16.00 -19.13 23.44
C LEU A 136 -16.20 -17.65 23.75
N GLY A 137 -16.92 -17.34 24.84
CA GLY A 137 -17.20 -15.95 25.24
C GLY A 137 -15.94 -15.14 25.53
N SER A 138 -14.96 -15.74 26.22
CA SER A 138 -13.69 -15.07 26.55
C SER A 138 -12.89 -14.72 25.31
N VAL A 139 -12.82 -15.64 24.34
CA VAL A 139 -12.07 -15.43 23.09
C VAL A 139 -12.75 -14.40 22.19
N VAL A 140 -14.08 -14.44 22.08
CA VAL A 140 -14.83 -13.42 21.32
C VAL A 140 -14.63 -12.04 21.92
N ASN A 141 -14.64 -11.92 23.25
CA ASN A 141 -14.38 -10.65 23.94
C ASN A 141 -12.94 -10.15 23.72
N ASP A 142 -11.95 -11.04 23.76
CA ASP A 142 -10.55 -10.71 23.49
C ASP A 142 -10.34 -10.17 22.06
N PHE A 143 -10.97 -10.78 21.05
CA PHE A 143 -10.94 -10.24 19.69
C PHE A 143 -11.51 -8.82 19.60
N GLY A 144 -12.59 -8.51 20.34
CA GLY A 144 -13.13 -7.15 20.44
C GLY A 144 -12.10 -6.15 20.98
N GLY A 145 -11.35 -6.53 22.02
CA GLY A 145 -10.25 -5.72 22.58
C GLY A 145 -9.06 -5.53 21.64
N ARG A 146 -8.88 -6.46 20.69
CA ARG A 146 -7.81 -6.41 19.67
C ARG A 146 -8.18 -5.63 18.40
N HIS A 147 -9.32 -4.92 18.40
CA HIS A 147 -9.90 -4.33 17.19
C HIS A 147 -10.20 -5.37 16.10
N GLY A 148 -10.47 -6.60 16.53
CA GLY A 148 -10.85 -7.71 15.66
C GLY A 148 -12.34 -7.71 15.36
N LEU A 149 -12.69 -8.13 14.14
CA LEU A 149 -14.06 -8.38 13.70
C LEU A 149 -14.29 -9.88 13.57
N VAL A 150 -15.13 -10.45 14.41
CA VAL A 150 -15.56 -11.85 14.29
C VAL A 150 -16.50 -11.97 13.09
N GLN A 151 -16.14 -12.82 12.13
CA GLN A 151 -16.92 -13.05 10.91
C GLN A 151 -17.81 -14.29 11.01
N GLN A 152 -17.27 -15.38 11.58
CA GLN A 152 -17.94 -16.67 11.61
C GLN A 152 -17.63 -17.42 12.90
N MET A 153 -18.60 -18.21 13.36
CA MET A 153 -18.45 -19.14 14.47
C MET A 153 -19.08 -20.46 14.09
N ASN A 154 -18.29 -21.53 14.08
CA ASN A 154 -18.71 -22.87 13.70
C ASN A 154 -18.61 -23.84 14.90
N VAL A 155 -19.45 -24.87 14.87
CA VAL A 155 -19.40 -25.99 15.82
C VAL A 155 -18.67 -27.14 15.15
N SER A 156 -17.64 -27.67 15.79
CA SER A 156 -17.03 -28.94 15.44
C SER A 156 -17.74 -30.06 16.21
N GLY A 157 -17.87 -31.24 15.59
CA GLY A 157 -18.62 -32.36 16.15
C GLY A 157 -18.03 -32.98 17.43
N ASP A 158 -16.86 -32.52 17.87
CA ASP A 158 -16.11 -32.96 19.04
C ASP A 158 -16.28 -32.05 20.27
N GLY A 159 -17.16 -31.04 20.21
CA GLY A 159 -17.35 -30.06 21.29
C GLY A 159 -16.39 -28.86 21.23
N THR A 160 -15.56 -28.79 20.19
CA THR A 160 -14.73 -27.62 19.87
C THR A 160 -15.54 -26.61 19.07
N ARG A 161 -15.29 -25.32 19.29
CA ARG A 161 -15.78 -24.20 18.48
C ARG A 161 -14.63 -23.62 17.67
N THR A 162 -14.92 -23.25 16.43
CA THR A 162 -13.99 -22.49 15.58
C THR A 162 -14.51 -21.07 15.41
N ILE A 163 -13.65 -20.09 15.65
CA ILE A 163 -13.93 -18.66 15.50
C ILE A 163 -13.04 -18.14 14.38
N THR A 164 -13.64 -17.55 13.35
CA THR A 164 -12.90 -16.83 12.30
C THR A 164 -13.06 -15.33 12.52
N ALA A 165 -11.94 -14.64 12.69
CA ALA A 165 -11.90 -13.19 12.91
C ALA A 165 -10.87 -12.51 12.01
N MET A 166 -11.12 -11.25 11.67
CA MET A 166 -10.17 -10.37 10.99
C MET A 166 -9.60 -9.39 12.01
N THR A 167 -8.28 -9.30 12.13
CA THR A 167 -7.65 -8.45 13.15
C THR A 167 -6.28 -7.94 12.71
N PRO A 168 -5.87 -6.72 13.07
CA PRO A 168 -4.54 -6.21 12.74
C PRO A 168 -3.43 -7.11 13.30
N LEU A 169 -2.38 -7.37 12.50
CA LEU A 169 -1.24 -8.19 12.93
C LEU A 169 -0.57 -7.65 14.20
N THR A 170 -0.54 -6.34 14.38
CA THR A 170 0.01 -5.69 15.59
C THR A 170 -0.74 -6.09 16.85
N ALA A 171 -2.05 -6.27 16.77
CA ALA A 171 -2.88 -6.69 17.89
C ALA A 171 -2.69 -8.18 18.22
N MET A 172 -2.05 -8.96 17.32
CA MET A 172 -1.79 -10.40 17.50
C MET A 172 -0.45 -10.69 18.20
N ILE A 173 0.37 -9.67 18.46
CA ILE A 173 1.61 -9.82 19.23
C ILE A 173 1.26 -10.34 20.63
N GLY A 174 1.82 -11.49 21.02
CA GLY A 174 1.56 -12.12 22.33
C GLY A 174 0.30 -13.00 22.39
N TYR A 175 -0.51 -13.06 21.32
CA TYR A 175 -1.79 -13.76 21.32
C TYR A 175 -1.68 -15.25 21.71
N ALA A 176 -0.63 -15.95 21.29
CA ALA A 176 -0.44 -17.36 21.66
C ALA A 176 -0.38 -17.59 23.18
N THR A 177 0.25 -16.67 23.92
CA THR A 177 0.35 -16.76 25.38
C THR A 177 -0.99 -16.42 26.02
N GLU A 178 -1.62 -15.34 25.56
CA GLU A 178 -2.91 -14.87 26.09
C GLU A 178 -4.03 -15.90 25.85
N LEU A 179 -4.10 -16.47 24.64
CA LEU A 179 -5.04 -17.54 24.32
C LEU A 179 -4.86 -18.73 25.26
N ARG A 180 -3.63 -19.21 25.46
CA ARG A 180 -3.35 -20.32 26.38
C ARG A 180 -3.80 -19.99 27.80
N SER A 181 -3.56 -18.78 28.30
CA SER A 181 -4.02 -18.36 29.62
C SER A 181 -5.55 -18.35 29.72
N MET A 182 -6.26 -17.81 28.73
CA MET A 182 -7.72 -17.74 28.72
C MET A 182 -8.40 -19.11 28.60
N THR A 183 -7.75 -20.06 27.93
CA THR A 183 -8.35 -21.37 27.60
C THR A 183 -7.74 -22.52 28.41
N SER A 184 -6.98 -22.22 29.48
CA SER A 184 -6.23 -23.22 30.26
C SER A 184 -5.35 -24.13 29.37
N GLY A 185 -4.76 -23.57 28.32
CA GLY A 185 -3.89 -24.26 27.36
C GLY A 185 -4.58 -25.08 26.28
N ARG A 186 -5.93 -25.12 26.25
CA ARG A 186 -6.71 -25.93 25.29
C ARG A 186 -7.01 -25.24 23.95
N GLY A 187 -6.69 -23.96 23.82
CA GLY A 187 -6.91 -23.18 22.60
C GLY A 187 -5.72 -23.23 21.65
N THR A 188 -6.01 -23.32 20.37
CA THR A 188 -5.03 -23.19 19.29
C THR A 188 -5.53 -22.20 18.26
N PHE A 189 -4.63 -21.65 17.46
CA PHE A 189 -5.02 -20.76 16.37
C PHE A 189 -4.06 -20.88 15.20
N THR A 190 -4.57 -20.54 14.03
CA THR A 190 -3.80 -20.27 12.81
C THR A 190 -4.11 -18.86 12.35
N MET A 191 -3.16 -18.22 11.70
CA MET A 191 -3.39 -16.93 11.07
C MET A 191 -2.64 -16.82 9.75
N GLU A 192 -3.27 -16.18 8.79
CA GLU A 192 -2.68 -15.84 7.50
C GLU A 192 -3.01 -14.39 7.15
N LEU A 193 -2.17 -13.78 6.31
CA LEU A 193 -2.43 -12.44 5.81
C LEU A 193 -3.68 -12.49 4.93
N ASP A 194 -4.67 -11.69 5.26
CA ASP A 194 -5.89 -11.57 4.46
C ASP A 194 -5.76 -10.41 3.47
N HIS A 195 -5.56 -9.20 4.01
CA HIS A 195 -5.44 -7.99 3.21
C HIS A 195 -4.68 -6.89 3.94
N TYR A 196 -4.49 -5.77 3.25
CA TYR A 196 -4.03 -4.52 3.83
C TYR A 196 -5.19 -3.55 3.97
N ALA A 197 -5.39 -2.99 5.17
CA ALA A 197 -6.40 -1.98 5.43
C ALA A 197 -5.74 -0.66 5.84
N GLN A 198 -6.45 0.45 5.67
CA GLN A 198 -5.94 1.75 6.13
C GLN A 198 -5.68 1.68 7.63
N ALA A 199 -4.46 2.03 8.02
CA ALA A 199 -4.06 2.01 9.40
C ALA A 199 -4.86 3.03 10.20
N ASN A 200 -5.13 2.74 11.48
CA ASN A 200 -5.81 3.70 12.34
C ASN A 200 -4.95 4.96 12.60
N GLU A 201 -5.56 5.99 13.18
CA GLU A 201 -4.88 7.27 13.46
C GLU A 201 -3.72 7.11 14.45
N ALA A 202 -3.82 6.20 15.42
CA ALA A 202 -2.73 5.95 16.37
C ALA A 202 -1.46 5.41 15.67
N ILE A 203 -1.61 4.55 14.66
CA ILE A 203 -0.49 4.07 13.84
C ILE A 203 0.07 5.20 12.97
N HIS A 204 -0.80 6.04 12.38
CA HIS A 204 -0.34 7.21 11.63
C HIS A 204 0.48 8.16 12.51
N GLN A 205 -0.02 8.52 13.68
CA GLN A 205 0.68 9.37 14.65
C GLN A 205 2.01 8.74 15.10
N ARG A 206 2.04 7.43 15.33
CA ARG A 206 3.28 6.73 15.71
C ARG A 206 4.40 6.89 14.68
N PHE A 207 4.06 6.84 13.38
CA PHE A 207 5.07 6.93 12.31
C PHE A 207 5.31 8.36 11.83
N LEU A 208 4.29 9.20 11.84
CA LEU A 208 4.30 10.52 11.20
C LEU A 208 4.32 11.67 12.21
N GLY A 209 3.99 11.41 13.47
CA GLY A 209 3.77 12.42 14.50
C GLY A 209 2.40 13.10 14.39
N ASP A 210 2.13 13.98 15.34
CA ASP A 210 0.87 14.74 15.39
C ASP A 210 0.74 15.72 14.22
N ASN A 211 -0.50 16.04 13.85
CA ASN A 211 -0.83 16.97 12.75
C ASN A 211 -0.18 16.59 11.40
N TRP A 212 0.14 15.31 11.19
CA TRP A 212 0.83 14.83 10.00
C TRP A 212 0.12 15.22 8.70
N GLN A 213 -1.22 15.18 8.69
CA GLN A 213 -2.02 15.57 7.53
C GLN A 213 -1.70 16.98 7.07
N SER A 214 -1.58 17.93 8.01
CA SER A 214 -1.19 19.31 7.68
C SER A 214 0.25 19.40 7.16
N ARG A 215 1.17 18.60 7.69
CA ARG A 215 2.58 18.62 7.26
C ARG A 215 2.75 18.12 5.82
N PHE A 216 2.01 17.09 5.44
CA PHE A 216 2.14 16.46 4.12
C PHE A 216 1.19 17.05 3.07
N TYR A 217 0.05 17.63 3.48
CA TYR A 217 -1.02 18.04 2.56
C TYR A 217 -1.47 19.51 2.69
N ARG A 218 -0.73 20.36 3.39
CA ARG A 218 -1.05 21.81 3.52
C ARG A 218 -1.35 22.51 2.18
N ASP A 219 -0.68 22.09 1.11
CA ASP A 219 -0.76 22.69 -0.22
C ASP A 219 -1.45 21.79 -1.26
N ALA A 220 -2.21 20.78 -0.82
CA ALA A 220 -2.85 19.79 -1.70
C ALA A 220 -4.38 20.00 -1.90
N ALA A 221 -4.85 21.21 -1.59
CA ALA A 221 -6.24 21.68 -1.78
C ALA A 221 -6.38 22.49 -3.07
#